data_AF-N8WDC6-F1
#
_entry.id   AF-N8WDC6-F1
#
_cell.length_a   1.000
_cell.length_b   1.000
_cell.length_c   1.000
_cell.angle_alpha   90.00
_cell.angle_beta   90.00
_cell.angle_gamma   90.00
#
_symmetry.space_group_name_H-M   'P 1'
#
loop_
_entity.id
_entity.type
_entity.pdbx_description
1 polymer ?
#
loop_
_entity_poly.entity_id
_entity_poly.type
_entity_poly.pdbx_seq_one_letter_code
_entity_poly.pdbx_strand_id
1 'polypeptide(L)'
;MTNISNEVTTYNSDFIVGDTVVIKTPLEFVNGTYDSDELFIVQGVCGVRSGGVTILINGQRTTVACCELRHASIAELNAKRRLTAIEQVLAEVS
;
A
#
# COMPACT_ATOMS: atom_id res chain seq x y z
N MET A 1 29.50 5.41 17.84
CA MET A 1 28.22 4.68 17.79
C MET A 1 27.28 5.57 16.99
N THR A 2 27.18 5.30 15.68
CA THR A 2 26.49 6.21 14.77
C THR A 2 24.99 5.97 14.91
N ASN A 3 24.30 6.95 15.48
CA ASN A 3 22.86 6.97 15.61
C ASN A 3 22.27 6.86 14.19
N ILE A 4 21.46 5.83 13.93
CA ILE A 4 20.73 5.71 12.67
C ILE A 4 19.78 6.89 12.63
N SER A 5 20.13 7.89 11.81
CA SER A 5 19.23 8.98 11.46
C SER A 5 17.92 8.36 10.99
N ASN A 6 16.83 8.61 11.71
CA ASN A 6 15.53 8.70 11.08
C ASN A 6 15.64 9.84 10.07
N GLU A 7 16.07 9.52 8.85
CA GLU A 7 15.86 10.41 7.73
C GLU A 7 14.36 10.47 7.52
N VAL A 8 13.72 11.42 8.22
CA VAL A 8 12.43 11.98 7.82
C VAL A 8 12.70 12.58 6.45
N THR A 9 12.51 11.74 5.45
CA THR A 9 12.73 12.10 4.08
C THR A 9 11.59 13.05 3.75
N THR A 10 11.93 14.32 3.60
CA THR A 10 11.01 15.44 3.35
C THR A 10 10.35 15.27 1.97
N TYR A 11 9.43 14.32 1.86
CA TYR A 11 8.61 14.11 0.68
C TYR A 11 7.22 14.66 0.99
N ASN A 12 6.71 15.57 0.16
CA ASN A 12 5.37 16.17 0.29
C ASN A 12 4.26 15.16 -0.04
N SER A 13 4.32 13.96 0.52
CA SER A 13 3.27 12.97 0.49
C SER A 13 3.07 12.45 1.90
N ASP A 14 1.82 12.34 2.35
CA ASP A 14 1.47 11.77 3.66
C ASP A 14 1.80 10.27 3.80
N PHE A 15 2.42 9.66 2.77
CA PHE A 15 2.72 8.24 2.68
C PHE A 15 4.21 7.97 2.88
N ILE A 16 4.53 6.87 3.57
CA ILE A 16 5.88 6.35 3.71
C ILE A 16 5.97 4.89 3.23
N VAL A 17 7.18 4.44 2.89
CA VAL A 17 7.42 3.03 2.52
C VAL A 17 7.01 2.11 3.66
N GLY A 18 6.23 1.07 3.33
CA GLY A 18 5.64 0.14 4.29
C GLY A 18 4.21 0.48 4.71
N ASP A 19 3.70 1.68 4.42
CA ASP A 19 2.29 2.00 4.67
C ASP A 19 1.38 1.06 3.90
N THR A 20 0.27 0.69 4.54
CA THR A 20 -0.83 0.01 3.86
C THR A 20 -1.85 1.04 3.39
N VAL A 21 -2.10 1.04 2.09
CA VAL A 21 -2.95 2.02 1.41
C VAL A 21 -4.01 1.32 0.58
N VAL A 22 -5.05 2.06 0.25
CA VAL A 22 -6.08 1.65 -0.69
C VAL A 22 -6.31 2.74 -1.72
N ILE A 23 -6.85 2.34 -2.86
CA ILE A 23 -7.25 3.25 -3.93
C ILE A 23 -8.63 3.84 -3.58
N LYS A 24 -8.82 5.16 -3.66
CA LYS A 24 -10.10 5.82 -3.31
C LYS A 24 -11.20 5.56 -4.32
N THR A 25 -10.82 5.52 -5.58
CA THR A 25 -11.69 5.51 -6.76
C THR A 25 -11.17 4.48 -7.72
N PRO A 26 -12.00 3.56 -8.26
CA PRO A 26 -11.52 2.51 -9.15
C PRO A 26 -10.64 3.08 -10.26
N LEU A 27 -9.42 2.56 -10.36
CA LEU A 27 -8.45 3.00 -11.35
C LEU A 27 -8.30 1.93 -12.42
N GLU A 28 -8.42 2.34 -13.68
CA GLU A 28 -8.14 1.49 -14.83
C GLU A 28 -6.65 1.57 -15.17
N PHE A 29 -5.98 0.43 -15.10
CA PHE A 29 -4.63 0.25 -15.60
C PHE A 29 -4.66 -0.70 -16.80
N VAL A 30 -3.55 -0.76 -17.53
CA VAL A 30 -3.37 -1.67 -18.68
C VAL A 30 -3.63 -3.14 -18.28
N ASN A 31 -3.39 -3.49 -17.01
CA ASN A 31 -3.51 -4.85 -16.50
C ASN A 31 -4.84 -5.15 -15.79
N GLY A 32 -5.79 -4.21 -15.78
CA GLY A 32 -7.10 -4.38 -15.16
C GLY A 32 -7.55 -3.17 -14.35
N THR A 33 -8.78 -3.27 -13.82
CA THR A 33 -9.36 -2.28 -12.91
C THR A 33 -9.09 -2.70 -11.47
N TYR A 34 -8.56 -1.79 -10.66
CA TYR A 34 -8.34 -2.05 -9.24
C TYR A 34 -9.30 -1.22 -8.40
N ASP A 35 -10.00 -1.92 -7.53
CA ASP A 35 -11.01 -1.44 -6.60
C ASP A 35 -10.35 -1.02 -5.27
N SER A 36 -11.04 -0.12 -4.58
CA SER A 36 -10.81 0.33 -3.21
C SER A 36 -10.72 -0.75 -2.14
N ASP A 37 -11.30 -1.94 -2.33
CA ASP A 37 -11.27 -3.00 -1.31
C ASP A 37 -9.91 -3.73 -1.23
N GLU A 38 -9.02 -3.53 -2.21
CA GLU A 38 -7.69 -4.13 -2.21
C GLU A 38 -6.68 -3.32 -1.38
N LEU A 39 -5.90 -4.04 -0.57
CA LEU A 39 -4.87 -3.47 0.30
C LEU A 39 -3.48 -3.59 -0.33
N PHE A 40 -2.89 -2.44 -0.62
CA PHE A 40 -1.57 -2.32 -1.22
C PHE A 40 -0.53 -1.85 -0.21
N ILE A 41 0.73 -2.24 -0.43
CA ILE A 41 1.87 -1.76 0.36
C ILE A 41 2.66 -0.74 -0.46
N VAL A 42 2.94 0.40 0.15
CA VAL A 42 3.82 1.42 -0.42
C VAL A 42 5.24 0.87 -0.50
N GLN A 43 5.77 0.78 -1.72
CA GLN A 43 7.12 0.33 -2.05
C GLN A 43 8.10 1.51 -2.24
N GLY A 44 7.57 2.69 -2.55
CA GLY A 44 8.38 3.87 -2.81
C GLY A 44 7.52 5.12 -2.91
N VAL A 45 8.15 6.27 -2.69
CA VAL A 45 7.53 7.58 -2.85
C VAL A 45 8.34 8.32 -3.92
N CYS A 46 7.70 8.71 -5.01
CA CYS A 46 8.33 9.53 -6.03
C CYS A 46 8.43 10.98 -5.54
N GLY A 47 9.59 11.60 -5.76
CA GLY A 47 9.88 12.94 -5.22
C GLY A 47 8.90 14.04 -5.65
N VAL A 48 9.06 15.19 -5.00
CA VAL A 48 8.20 16.40 -5.00
C VAL A 48 7.62 16.86 -6.35
N ARG A 49 8.24 16.53 -7.48
CA ARG A 49 7.77 16.95 -8.81
C ARG A 49 6.69 16.05 -9.41
N SER A 50 6.57 14.82 -8.92
CA SER A 50 5.69 13.81 -9.53
C SER A 50 4.48 13.46 -8.66
N GLY A 51 4.52 13.70 -7.35
CA GLY A 51 3.40 13.42 -6.43
C GLY A 51 2.93 11.96 -6.46
N GLY A 52 3.80 11.05 -6.91
CA GLY A 52 3.47 9.66 -7.15
C GLY A 52 3.89 8.77 -5.99
N VAL A 53 3.10 7.74 -5.71
CA VAL A 53 3.41 6.68 -4.75
C VAL A 53 3.48 5.38 -5.52
N THR A 54 4.56 4.64 -5.33
CA THR A 54 4.75 3.33 -5.95
C THR A 54 4.18 2.25 -5.04
N ILE A 55 3.25 1.46 -5.56
CA ILE A 55 2.65 0.30 -4.90
C ILE A 55 2.93 -0.97 -5.70
N LEU A 56 2.83 -2.13 -5.04
CA LEU A 56 2.95 -3.44 -5.70
C LEU A 56 1.57 -3.99 -6.01
N ILE A 57 1.28 -4.20 -7.29
CA ILE A 57 0.02 -4.76 -7.78
C ILE A 57 0.35 -6.01 -8.59
N ASN A 58 -0.16 -7.17 -8.20
CA ASN A 58 0.10 -8.45 -8.88
C ASN A 58 1.60 -8.73 -9.15
N GLY A 59 2.48 -8.30 -8.24
CA GLY A 59 3.94 -8.45 -8.38
C GLY A 59 4.62 -7.39 -9.27
N GLN A 60 3.87 -6.47 -9.86
CA GLN A 60 4.38 -5.36 -10.66
C GLN A 60 4.36 -4.06 -9.87
N ARG A 61 5.42 -3.25 -9.97
CA ARG A 61 5.48 -1.91 -9.38
C ARG A 61 4.71 -0.93 -10.26
N THR A 62 3.72 -0.27 -9.67
CA THR A 62 2.86 0.70 -10.33
C THR A 62 2.92 2.02 -9.57
N THR A 63 3.13 3.13 -10.28
CA THR A 63 3.11 4.47 -9.69
C THR A 63 1.71 5.07 -9.83
N VAL A 64 1.14 5.46 -8.70
CA VAL A 64 -0.21 6.02 -8.58
C VAL A 64 -0.11 7.44 -8.03
N ALA A 65 -0.96 8.35 -8.46
CA ALA A 65 -0.99 9.70 -7.90
C ALA A 65 -1.42 9.66 -6.42
N CYS A 66 -0.75 10.43 -5.55
CA CYS A 66 -1.05 10.45 -4.11
C CYS A 66 -2.50 10.85 -3.80
N CYS A 67 -3.13 11.66 -4.67
CA CYS A 67 -4.52 12.07 -4.52
C CYS A 67 -5.51 10.90 -4.64
N GLU A 68 -5.16 9.85 -5.37
CA GLU A 68 -5.97 8.66 -5.58
C GLU A 68 -5.84 7.64 -4.43
N LEU A 69 -4.92 7.87 -3.50
CA LEU A 69 -4.65 6.96 -2.39
C LEU A 69 -5.11 7.52 -1.06
N ARG A 70 -5.46 6.61 -0.14
CA ARG A 70 -5.59 6.89 1.29
C ARG A 70 -4.96 5.75 2.10
N HIS A 71 -4.62 6.02 3.36
CA HIS A 71 -4.30 4.95 4.30
C HIS A 71 -5.49 4.00 4.45
N ALA A 72 -5.16 2.72 4.61
CA ALA A 72 -6.13 1.71 4.96
C ALA A 72 -6.72 2.00 6.35
N SER A 73 -8.03 1.80 6.48
CA SER A 73 -8.76 1.91 7.73
C SER A 73 -8.48 0.71 8.63
N ILE A 74 -8.76 0.87 9.93
CA ILE A 74 -8.64 -0.20 10.91
C ILE A 74 -9.55 -1.38 10.54
N ALA A 75 -10.74 -1.12 9.99
CA ALA A 75 -11.67 -2.17 9.57
C ALA A 75 -11.09 -3.03 8.44
N GLU A 76 -10.52 -2.41 7.40
CA GLU A 76 -9.88 -3.10 6.28
C GLU A 76 -8.66 -3.91 6.74
N LEU A 77 -7.80 -3.31 7.59
CA LEU A 77 -6.65 -4.01 8.16
C LEU A 77 -7.05 -5.22 9.01
N ASN A 78 -8.09 -5.09 9.83
CA ASN A 78 -8.60 -6.19 10.65
C ASN A 78 -9.27 -7.29 9.80
N ALA A 79 -9.96 -6.93 8.72
CA ALA A 79 -10.52 -7.90 7.78
C ALA A 79 -9.41 -8.75 7.15
N LYS A 80 -8.32 -8.13 6.68
CA LYS A 80 -7.15 -8.84 6.14
C LYS A 80 -6.53 -9.81 7.15
N ARG A 81 -6.32 -9.37 8.39
CA ARG A 81 -5.77 -10.23 9.47
C ARG A 81 -6.66 -11.44 9.76
N ARG A 82 -7.99 -11.25 9.77
CA ARG A 82 -8.95 -12.34 9.99
C ARG A 82 -8.90 -13.37 8.86
N LEU A 83 -8.82 -12.93 7.61
CA LEU A 83 -8.70 -13.81 6.46
C LEU A 83 -7.42 -14.65 6.55
N THR A 84 -6.27 -14.03 6.81
CA THR A 84 -4.99 -14.74 6.96
C THR A 84 -5.02 -15.76 8.09
N ALA A 85 -5.63 -15.43 9.24
CA ALA A 85 -5.76 -16.38 10.35
C ALA A 85 -6.60 -17.61 9.98
N ILE A 86 -7.68 -17.43 9.21
CA ILE A 86 -8.51 -18.54 8.74
C ILE A 86 -7.72 -19.44 7.76
N GLU A 87 -6.97 -18.84 6.83
CA GLU A 87 -6.14 -19.56 5.87
C GLU A 87 -5.05 -20.38 6.55
N GLN A 88 -4.40 -19.82 7.58
CA GLN A 88 -3.40 -20.53 8.38
C GLN A 88 -4.01 -21.74 9.10
N VAL A 89 -5.16 -21.58 9.76
CA VAL A 89 -5.85 -22.68 10.44
C VAL A 89 -6.25 -23.79 9.45
N LEU A 90 -6.70 -23.44 8.24
CA LEU A 90 -7.06 -24.44 7.24
C LEU A 90 -5.84 -25.26 6.78
N ALA A 91 -4.68 -24.62 6.65
CA ALA A 91 -3.44 -25.29 6.23
C ALA A 91 -2.90 -26.27 7.28
N GLU A 92 -3.19 -26.06 8.56
CA GLU A 92 -2.74 -26.93 9.67
C GLU A 92 -3.58 -28.21 9.85
N VAL A 93 -4.73 -28.33 9.16
CA VAL A 93 -5.67 -29.47 9.29
C VAL A 93 -5.48 -30.53 8.18
N SER A 94 -4.43 -30.42 7.36
CA SER A 94 -4.04 -31.43 6.34
C SER A 94 -2.81 -32.23 6.76
#